data_AF-A0A7R8ZUM9-F1
#
_entry.id   AF-A0A7R8ZUM9-F1
#
_cell.length_a   1.000
_cell.length_b   1.000
_cell.length_c   1.000
_cell.angle_alpha   90.00
_cell.angle_beta   90.00
_cell.angle_gamma   90.00
#
_symmetry.space_group_name_H-M   'P 1'
#
loop_
_entity.id
_entity.type
_entity.pdbx_description
1 polymer ?
#
loop_
_entity_poly.entity_id
_entity_poly.type
_entity_poly.pdbx_seq_one_letter_code
_entity_poly.pdbx_strand_id
1 'polypeptide(L)'
;MMGKSFLFLFILILNQACASDSKPQLLYLAHNMPQSHPVHQGILEMQQSLERKSGGSLRIKYWLRGLCFYDAGSRSFYTSAKAIRSPEDLKGMKIRVMNNQMSINMVKAMGGSGTPMAFSELYTALQQGVVDGAENNPPSFVESNHYEVCKYYTLDEHSGVPDVLVIST
;
A
#
# COMPACT_ATOMS: atom_id res chain seq x y z
N MET A 1 18.47 -39.13 -52.36
CA MET A 1 19.33 -38.50 -51.32
C MET A 1 18.62 -37.41 -50.51
N MET A 2 17.29 -37.48 -50.28
CA MET A 2 16.51 -36.37 -49.67
C MET A 2 16.11 -36.59 -48.19
N GLY A 3 16.34 -37.78 -47.61
CA GLY A 3 15.81 -38.14 -46.29
C GLY A 3 16.68 -37.75 -45.08
N LYS A 4 18.01 -37.64 -45.26
CA LYS A 4 18.93 -37.34 -44.14
C LYS A 4 18.92 -35.86 -43.73
N SER A 5 18.75 -34.93 -44.68
CA SER A 5 18.61 -33.49 -44.38
C SER A 5 17.29 -33.16 -43.69
N PHE A 6 16.20 -33.87 -44.01
CA PHE A 6 14.90 -33.63 -43.38
C PHE A 6 14.88 -34.09 -41.93
N LEU A 7 15.52 -35.22 -41.63
CA LEU A 7 15.67 -35.73 -40.26
C LEU A 7 16.57 -34.81 -39.41
N PHE A 8 17.64 -34.26 -39.99
CA PHE A 8 18.49 -33.28 -39.32
C PHE A 8 17.76 -31.97 -39.02
N LEU A 9 16.95 -31.48 -39.96
CA LEU A 9 16.14 -30.27 -39.77
C LEU A 9 15.07 -30.48 -38.69
N PHE A 10 14.44 -31.66 -38.64
CA PHE A 10 13.42 -32.00 -37.64
C PHE A 10 14.01 -32.12 -36.22
N ILE A 11 15.21 -32.68 -36.08
CA ILE A 11 15.94 -32.73 -34.79
C ILE A 11 16.37 -31.32 -34.34
N LEU A 12 16.74 -30.44 -35.27
CA LEU A 12 17.09 -29.06 -34.95
C LEU A 12 15.87 -28.25 -34.45
N ILE A 13 14.70 -28.47 -35.05
CA ILE A 13 13.43 -27.82 -34.66
C ILE A 13 12.93 -28.34 -33.29
N LEU A 14 13.08 -29.64 -33.01
CA LEU A 14 12.71 -30.22 -31.72
C LEU A 14 13.58 -29.72 -30.56
N ASN A 15 14.87 -29.45 -30.80
CA ASN A 15 15.75 -28.88 -29.77
C ASN A 15 15.43 -27.41 -29.43
N GLN A 16 14.86 -26.65 -30.37
CA GLN A 16 14.45 -25.26 -30.08
C GLN A 16 13.11 -25.18 -29.33
N ALA A 17 12.25 -26.19 -29.44
CA ALA A 17 10.94 -26.19 -28.78
C ALA A 17 11.00 -26.42 -27.26
N CYS A 18 12.15 -26.84 -26.71
CA CYS A 18 12.31 -27.15 -25.29
C CYS A 18 12.87 -26.00 -24.44
N ALA A 19 13.20 -24.86 -25.05
CA ALA A 19 13.56 -23.66 -24.32
C ALA A 19 12.27 -22.94 -23.89
N SER A 20 11.70 -23.31 -22.75
CA SER A 20 10.66 -22.50 -22.14
C SER A 20 11.29 -21.20 -21.65
N ASP A 21 11.16 -20.14 -22.43
CA ASP A 21 11.43 -18.75 -22.02
C ASP A 21 10.40 -18.31 -20.97
N SER A 22 10.41 -18.94 -19.79
CA SER A 22 9.60 -18.47 -18.68
C SER A 22 10.23 -17.17 -18.18
N LYS A 23 9.54 -16.05 -18.38
CA LYS A 23 9.95 -14.75 -17.83
C LYS A 23 10.24 -14.91 -16.32
N PRO A 24 11.37 -14.38 -15.82
CA PRO A 24 11.70 -14.44 -14.41
C PRO A 24 10.56 -13.86 -13.56
N GLN A 25 10.18 -14.55 -12.49
CA GLN A 25 9.25 -14.00 -11.52
C GLN A 25 9.99 -12.98 -10.64
N LEU A 26 9.46 -11.75 -10.62
CA LEU A 26 10.04 -10.63 -9.88
C LEU A 26 9.45 -10.53 -8.48
N LEU A 27 10.33 -10.51 -7.48
CA LEU A 27 10.02 -10.17 -6.10
C LEU A 27 10.40 -8.71 -5.87
N TYR A 28 9.41 -7.87 -5.55
CA TYR A 28 9.64 -6.46 -5.25
C TYR A 28 9.89 -6.29 -3.77
N LEU A 29 11.01 -5.65 -3.44
CA LEU A 29 11.34 -5.28 -2.07
C LEU A 29 11.53 -3.77 -1.99
N ALA A 30 11.07 -3.21 -0.87
CA ALA A 30 11.22 -1.79 -0.56
C ALA A 30 11.64 -1.64 0.90
N HIS A 31 12.51 -0.69 1.15
CA HIS A 31 12.89 -0.24 2.49
C HIS A 31 13.35 1.22 2.39
N ASN A 32 13.31 1.96 3.49
CA ASN A 32 13.69 3.37 3.52
C ASN A 32 15.05 3.63 4.19
N MET A 33 15.98 2.69 4.05
CA MET A 33 17.30 2.78 4.71
C MET A 33 18.35 3.25 3.70
N PRO A 34 19.40 3.98 4.13
CA PRO A 34 20.52 4.33 3.26
C PRO A 34 21.15 3.11 2.59
N GLN A 35 21.78 3.30 1.43
CA GLN A 35 22.46 2.19 0.73
C GLN A 35 23.60 1.58 1.57
N SER A 36 24.23 2.37 2.43
CA SER A 36 25.24 1.89 3.38
C SER A 36 24.68 1.06 4.54
N HIS A 37 23.36 1.04 4.74
CA HIS A 37 22.74 0.34 5.85
C HIS A 37 22.80 -1.19 5.65
N PRO A 38 23.08 -1.99 6.70
CA PRO A 38 23.17 -3.45 6.58
C PRO A 38 21.94 -4.13 5.96
N VAL A 39 20.74 -3.58 6.18
CA VAL A 39 19.50 -4.09 5.54
C VAL A 39 19.52 -3.94 4.02
N HIS A 40 20.02 -2.82 3.49
CA HIS A 40 20.15 -2.63 2.05
C HIS A 40 21.15 -3.61 1.46
N GLN A 41 22.32 -3.72 2.09
CA GLN A 41 23.37 -4.66 1.69
C GLN A 41 22.89 -6.11 1.74
N GLY A 42 22.10 -6.46 2.76
CA GLY A 42 21.45 -7.78 2.86
C GLY A 42 20.48 -8.06 1.71
N ILE A 43 19.73 -7.06 1.25
CA ILE A 43 18.84 -7.21 0.07
C ILE A 43 19.65 -7.41 -1.21
N LEU A 44 20.76 -6.69 -1.39
CA LEU A 44 21.65 -6.87 -2.55
C LEU A 44 22.27 -8.28 -2.58
N GLU A 45 22.74 -8.77 -1.44
CA GLU A 45 23.30 -10.13 -1.33
C GLU A 45 22.21 -11.20 -1.54
N MET A 46 21.00 -10.96 -1.00
CA MET A 46 19.86 -11.84 -1.22
C MET A 46 19.45 -11.87 -2.69
N GLN A 47 19.49 -10.75 -3.40
CA GLN A 47 19.23 -10.67 -4.83
C GLN A 47 20.20 -11.58 -5.61
N GLN A 48 21.51 -11.45 -5.34
CA GLN A 48 22.53 -12.28 -6.00
C GLN A 48 22.37 -13.76 -5.66
N SER A 49 22.15 -14.08 -4.39
CA SER A 49 21.97 -15.45 -3.93
C SER A 49 20.70 -16.10 -4.47
N LEU A 50 19.61 -15.35 -4.61
CA LEU A 50 18.35 -15.84 -5.19
C LEU A 50 18.50 -16.10 -6.68
N GLU A 51 19.09 -15.17 -7.43
CA GLU A 51 19.29 -15.32 -8.86
C GLU A 51 20.17 -16.54 -9.17
N ARG A 52 21.26 -16.71 -8.41
CA ARG A 52 22.15 -17.88 -8.51
C ARG A 52 21.43 -19.19 -8.17
N LYS A 53 20.70 -19.25 -7.06
CA LYS A 53 20.03 -20.49 -6.61
C LYS A 53 18.83 -20.87 -7.50
N SER A 54 18.16 -19.88 -8.09
CA SER A 54 16.98 -20.10 -8.93
C SER A 54 17.33 -20.30 -10.42
N GLY A 55 18.61 -20.22 -10.80
CA GLY A 55 19.01 -20.25 -12.21
C GLY A 55 18.41 -19.09 -13.01
N GLY A 56 18.18 -17.95 -12.36
CA GLY A 56 17.55 -16.77 -12.98
C GLY A 56 16.04 -16.81 -13.10
N SER A 57 15.36 -17.88 -12.67
CA SER A 57 13.89 -17.98 -12.68
C SER A 57 13.22 -17.06 -11.64
N LEU A 58 13.96 -16.66 -10.59
CA LEU A 58 13.54 -15.69 -9.59
C LEU A 58 14.53 -14.51 -9.53
N ARG A 59 13.99 -13.29 -9.50
CA ARG A 59 14.80 -12.07 -9.36
C ARG A 59 14.19 -11.15 -8.32
N ILE A 60 15.03 -10.47 -7.54
CA ILE A 60 14.60 -9.39 -6.66
C ILE A 60 14.82 -8.06 -7.37
N LYS A 61 13.84 -7.16 -7.28
CA LYS A 61 13.97 -5.77 -7.69
C LYS A 61 13.72 -4.87 -6.48
N TYR A 62 14.77 -4.18 -6.05
CA TYR A 62 14.63 -2.95 -5.30
C TYR A 62 14.31 -1.83 -6.31
N TRP A 63 13.19 -1.14 -6.11
CA TRP A 63 12.64 -0.21 -7.10
C TRP A 63 12.18 1.14 -6.56
N LEU A 64 12.14 1.30 -5.23
CA LEU A 64 11.70 2.52 -4.57
C LEU A 64 12.76 2.96 -3.57
N ARG A 65 13.26 4.18 -3.73
CA ARG A 65 14.14 4.84 -2.78
C ARG A 65 13.38 5.96 -2.09
N GLY A 66 13.17 5.85 -0.78
CA GLY A 66 12.72 7.01 -0.01
C GLY A 66 13.85 8.01 0.21
N LEU A 67 13.53 9.30 0.09
CA LEU A 67 14.46 10.41 0.21
C LEU A 67 14.34 11.11 1.56
N CYS A 68 13.10 11.34 2.01
CA CYS A 68 12.81 11.97 3.29
C CYS A 68 11.38 11.62 3.75
N PHE A 69 11.10 11.94 5.01
CA PHE A 69 9.77 11.91 5.60
C PHE A 69 9.19 13.31 5.68
N TYR A 70 7.93 13.46 5.33
CA TYR A 70 7.16 14.67 5.58
C TYR A 70 6.31 14.48 6.83
N ASP A 71 6.14 15.56 7.58
CA ASP A 71 5.25 15.60 8.71
C ASP A 71 3.81 15.77 8.23
N ALA A 72 3.01 14.70 8.36
CA ALA A 72 1.58 14.70 8.05
C ALA A 72 0.73 15.00 9.30
N GLY A 73 1.35 15.26 10.45
CA GLY A 73 0.67 15.47 11.73
C GLY A 73 -0.09 14.24 12.24
N SER A 74 -0.88 14.48 13.29
CA SER A 74 -1.75 13.48 13.90
C SER A 74 -3.14 13.50 13.27
N ARG A 75 -3.75 12.32 13.16
CA ARG A 75 -5.09 12.11 12.62
C ARG A 75 -6.07 11.96 13.77
N SER A 76 -7.21 12.61 13.62
CA SER A 76 -8.23 12.74 14.65
C SER A 76 -9.62 12.51 14.05
N PHE A 77 -10.57 12.05 14.87
CA PHE A 77 -11.92 11.78 14.38
C PHE A 77 -12.72 13.04 14.08
N TYR A 78 -13.53 12.97 13.02
CA TYR A 78 -14.57 13.95 12.76
C TYR A 78 -15.85 13.32 12.24
N THR A 79 -16.97 13.90 12.62
CA THR A 79 -18.30 13.31 12.43
C THR A 79 -19.34 14.39 12.13
N SER A 80 -20.43 13.98 11.49
CA SER A 80 -21.54 14.86 11.12
C SER A 80 -22.48 15.15 12.30
N ALA A 81 -22.81 14.15 13.10
CA ALA A 81 -23.93 14.23 14.04
C ALA A 81 -23.54 14.37 15.52
N LYS A 82 -22.39 13.85 15.96
CA LYS A 82 -22.05 13.71 17.38
C LYS A 82 -20.54 13.72 17.63
N ALA A 83 -20.09 14.50 18.61
CA ALA A 83 -18.71 14.44 19.10
C ALA A 83 -18.38 13.07 19.73
N ILE A 84 -17.15 12.60 19.49
CA ILE A 84 -16.61 11.39 20.10
C ILE A 84 -15.82 11.84 21.33
N ARG A 85 -16.20 11.43 22.53
CA ARG A 85 -15.47 11.78 23.77
C ARG A 85 -14.87 10.56 24.43
N SER A 86 -15.41 9.38 24.14
CA SER A 86 -14.87 8.09 24.54
C SER A 86 -15.10 7.04 23.44
N PRO A 87 -14.39 5.90 23.46
CA PRO A 87 -14.59 4.82 22.48
C PRO A 87 -16.06 4.34 22.39
N GLU A 88 -16.80 4.38 23.49
CA GLU A 88 -18.23 4.00 23.51
C GLU A 88 -19.07 4.86 22.57
N ASP A 89 -18.65 6.09 22.28
CA ASP A 89 -19.35 6.97 21.37
C ASP A 89 -19.29 6.52 19.92
N LEU A 90 -18.30 5.70 19.55
CA LEU A 90 -18.13 5.11 18.22
C LEU A 90 -19.07 3.91 17.99
N LYS A 91 -19.73 3.40 19.02
CA LYS A 91 -20.54 2.18 18.92
C LYS A 91 -21.64 2.31 17.87
N GLY A 92 -21.57 1.47 16.84
CA GLY A 92 -22.52 1.45 15.73
C GLY A 92 -22.28 2.53 14.67
N MET A 93 -21.28 3.40 14.84
CA MET A 93 -20.90 4.39 13.83
C MET A 93 -20.12 3.74 12.69
N LYS A 94 -20.43 4.13 11.46
CA LYS A 94 -19.68 3.82 10.24
C LYS A 94 -18.64 4.91 10.02
N ILE A 95 -17.38 4.61 10.33
CA ILE A 95 -16.28 5.55 10.13
C ILE A 95 -15.53 5.17 8.87
N ARG A 96 -15.41 6.09 7.92
CA ARG A 96 -14.57 5.86 6.77
C ARG A 96 -13.10 5.78 7.21
N VAL A 97 -12.39 4.79 6.68
CA VAL A 97 -10.94 4.62 6.84
C VAL A 97 -10.22 4.53 5.50
N MET A 98 -8.89 4.74 5.52
CA MET A 98 -8.04 4.40 4.37
C MET A 98 -8.13 2.90 4.05
N ASN A 99 -7.86 2.54 2.80
CA ASN A 99 -7.95 1.15 2.33
C ASN A 99 -6.77 0.30 2.82
N ASN A 100 -6.72 0.05 4.13
CA ASN A 100 -5.76 -0.85 4.75
C ASN A 100 -6.42 -1.57 5.95
N GLN A 101 -6.00 -2.80 6.20
CA GLN A 101 -6.60 -3.65 7.24
C GLN A 101 -6.34 -3.12 8.66
N MET A 102 -5.22 -2.42 8.87
CA MET A 102 -4.86 -1.84 10.16
C MET A 102 -5.88 -0.80 10.62
N SER A 103 -6.27 0.11 9.74
CA SER A 103 -7.25 1.17 10.04
C SER A 103 -8.65 0.60 10.28
N ILE A 104 -9.05 -0.44 9.55
CA ILE A 104 -10.33 -1.15 9.80
C ILE A 104 -10.31 -1.77 11.21
N ASN A 105 -9.24 -2.48 11.54
CA ASN A 105 -9.09 -3.13 12.84
C ASN A 105 -9.02 -2.11 13.99
N MET A 106 -8.35 -0.98 13.77
CA MET A 106 -8.23 0.12 14.72
C MET A 106 -9.61 0.66 15.10
N VAL A 107 -10.41 1.07 14.12
CA VAL A 107 -11.79 1.57 14.37
C VAL A 107 -12.65 0.51 15.04
N LYS A 108 -12.53 -0.76 14.61
CA LYS A 108 -13.25 -1.88 15.23
C LYS A 108 -12.87 -2.09 16.69
N ALA A 109 -11.58 -1.99 17.02
CA ALA A 109 -11.08 -2.11 18.39
C ALA A 109 -11.57 -0.97 19.29
N MET A 110 -11.81 0.21 18.71
CA MET A 110 -12.43 1.34 19.42
C MET A 110 -13.96 1.30 19.43
N GLY A 111 -14.60 0.24 18.92
CA GLY A 111 -16.05 0.01 19.02
C GLY A 111 -16.87 0.46 17.80
N GLY A 112 -16.24 1.09 16.81
CA GLY A 112 -16.90 1.51 15.56
C GLY A 112 -16.84 0.45 14.46
N SER A 113 -17.33 0.82 13.28
CA SER A 113 -17.21 0.04 12.05
C SER A 113 -16.40 0.79 11.01
N GLY A 114 -15.21 0.30 10.68
CA GLY A 114 -14.35 0.88 9.65
C GLY A 114 -14.82 0.53 8.24
N THR A 115 -15.15 1.54 7.43
CA THR A 115 -15.56 1.39 6.02
C THR A 115 -14.44 1.89 5.10
N PRO A 116 -13.71 1.02 4.39
CA PRO A 116 -12.64 1.44 3.48
C PRO A 116 -13.23 2.16 2.26
N MET A 117 -12.71 3.35 1.92
CA MET A 117 -13.15 4.14 0.78
C MET A 117 -12.04 5.07 0.27
N ALA A 118 -12.05 5.36 -1.04
CA ALA A 118 -11.14 6.33 -1.64
C ALA A 118 -11.35 7.74 -1.05
N PHE A 119 -10.28 8.52 -0.94
CA PHE A 119 -10.38 9.88 -0.37
C PHE A 119 -11.21 10.81 -1.25
N SER A 120 -11.15 10.65 -2.57
CA SER A 120 -11.89 11.46 -3.55
C SER A 120 -13.41 11.32 -3.46
N GLU A 121 -13.92 10.23 -2.88
CA GLU A 121 -15.36 9.95 -2.76
C GLU A 121 -15.92 10.38 -1.38
N LEU A 122 -15.03 10.74 -0.45
CA LEU A 122 -15.35 10.89 0.97
C LEU A 122 -16.30 12.06 1.24
N TYR A 123 -16.09 13.21 0.61
CA TYR A 123 -16.98 14.37 0.81
C TYR A 123 -18.44 14.01 0.52
N THR A 124 -18.69 13.42 -0.65
CA THR A 124 -20.04 13.00 -1.07
C THR A 124 -20.60 11.93 -0.15
N ALA A 125 -19.79 10.96 0.27
CA ALA A 125 -20.22 9.92 1.20
C ALA A 125 -20.62 10.47 2.58
N LEU A 126 -19.88 11.47 3.10
CA LEU A 126 -20.22 12.17 4.33
C LEU A 126 -21.50 13.00 4.16
N GLN A 127 -21.62 13.73 3.05
CA GLN A 127 -22.80 14.54 2.76
C GLN A 127 -24.08 13.70 2.64
N GLN A 128 -23.99 12.53 2.02
CA GLN A 128 -25.12 11.60 1.84
C GLN A 128 -25.39 10.71 3.05
N GLY A 129 -24.56 10.79 4.10
CA GLY A 129 -24.69 9.93 5.29
C GLY A 129 -24.42 8.45 5.02
N VAL A 130 -23.63 8.12 3.99
CA VAL A 130 -23.16 6.74 3.74
C VAL A 130 -22.23 6.29 4.87
N VAL A 131 -21.44 7.23 5.39
CA VAL A 131 -20.60 7.10 6.58
C VAL A 131 -20.89 8.25 7.54
N ASP A 132 -20.79 7.99 8.84
CA ASP A 132 -21.11 8.95 9.90
C ASP A 132 -19.96 9.92 10.21
N GLY A 133 -18.76 9.56 9.75
CA GLY A 133 -17.55 10.32 9.98
C GLY A 133 -16.33 9.68 9.32
N ALA A 134 -15.18 10.28 9.56
CA ALA A 134 -13.87 9.79 9.13
C ALA A 134 -12.80 10.29 10.11
N GLU A 135 -11.53 10.08 9.76
CA GLU A 135 -10.38 10.53 10.53
C GLU A 135 -9.35 11.18 9.59
N ASN A 136 -8.71 12.26 10.03
CA ASN A 136 -7.60 12.91 9.32
C ASN A 136 -6.95 14.02 10.15
N ASN A 137 -5.82 14.53 9.69
CA ASN A 137 -5.17 15.72 10.24
C ASN A 137 -5.96 17.01 9.94
N PRO A 138 -5.74 18.11 10.68
CA PRO A 138 -6.44 19.37 10.46
C PRO A 138 -6.29 19.97 9.05
N PRO A 139 -5.09 19.99 8.43
CA PRO A 139 -4.93 20.48 7.06
C PRO A 139 -5.83 19.75 6.07
N SER A 140 -5.82 18.41 6.09
CA SER A 140 -6.67 17.60 5.22
C SER A 140 -8.14 17.84 5.48
N PHE A 141 -8.56 17.99 6.74
CA PHE A 141 -9.95 18.26 7.10
C PHE A 141 -10.46 19.60 6.53
N VAL A 142 -9.59 20.61 6.50
CA VAL A 142 -9.90 21.95 5.95
C VAL A 142 -9.83 21.94 4.43
N GLU A 143 -8.73 21.47 3.83
CA GLU A 143 -8.51 21.51 2.38
C GLU A 143 -9.51 20.67 1.57
N SER A 144 -10.06 19.62 2.18
CA SER A 144 -11.11 18.79 1.58
C SER A 144 -12.53 19.28 1.84
N ASN A 145 -12.70 20.42 2.51
CA ASN A 145 -13.99 20.98 2.91
C ASN A 145 -14.86 20.04 3.77
N HIS A 146 -14.29 19.01 4.40
CA HIS A 146 -15.06 18.09 5.25
C HIS A 146 -15.71 18.80 6.44
N TYR A 147 -15.17 19.94 6.89
CA TYR A 147 -15.78 20.79 7.91
C TYR A 147 -17.17 21.35 7.53
N GLU A 148 -17.52 21.36 6.25
CA GLU A 148 -18.85 21.78 5.78
C GLU A 148 -19.94 20.79 6.19
N VAL A 149 -19.61 19.49 6.19
CA VAL A 149 -20.54 18.37 6.43
C VAL A 149 -20.32 17.68 7.77
N CYS A 150 -19.11 17.79 8.34
CA CYS A 150 -18.76 17.27 9.66
C CYS A 150 -18.50 18.42 10.63
N LYS A 151 -19.39 18.60 11.61
CA LYS A 151 -19.35 19.73 12.55
C LYS A 151 -18.62 19.43 13.85
N TYR A 152 -18.32 18.15 14.11
CA TYR A 152 -17.62 17.73 15.31
C TYR A 152 -16.24 17.20 14.93
N TYR A 153 -15.20 17.84 15.42
CA TYR A 153 -13.81 17.42 15.28
C TYR A 153 -13.27 17.14 16.69
N THR A 154 -12.85 15.90 16.95
CA THR A 154 -12.34 15.46 18.26
C THR A 154 -10.85 15.26 18.16
N LEU A 155 -10.06 16.09 18.84
CA LEU A 155 -8.60 15.96 18.90
C LEU A 155 -8.18 14.81 19.80
N ASP A 156 -8.24 13.59 19.28
CA ASP A 156 -7.80 12.38 19.96
C ASP A 156 -6.44 11.85 19.46
N GLU A 157 -5.97 12.35 18.31
CA GLU A 157 -4.62 12.12 17.77
C GLU A 157 -4.20 10.63 17.74
N HIS A 158 -5.18 9.76 17.48
CA HIS A 158 -5.05 8.31 17.63
C HIS A 158 -4.10 7.64 16.62
N SER A 159 -3.68 8.36 15.58
CA SER A 159 -2.66 7.86 14.65
C SER A 159 -1.82 8.97 14.03
N GLY A 160 -0.54 8.70 13.80
CA GLY A 160 0.38 9.56 13.05
C GLY A 160 1.06 8.72 11.98
N VAL A 161 0.62 8.87 10.73
CA VAL A 161 1.17 8.13 9.59
C VAL A 161 2.11 9.07 8.83
N PRO A 162 3.42 8.79 8.76
CA PRO A 162 4.34 9.66 8.05
C PRO A 162 4.19 9.52 6.54
N ASP A 163 4.39 10.62 5.82
CA ASP A 163 4.47 10.61 4.37
C ASP A 163 5.92 10.43 3.91
N VAL A 164 6.14 9.67 2.83
CA VAL A 164 7.49 9.35 2.33
C VAL A 164 7.64 9.85 0.90
N LEU A 165 8.61 10.73 0.67
CA LEU A 165 9.01 11.11 -0.69
C LEU A 165 9.83 9.96 -1.29
N VAL A 166 9.34 9.35 -2.37
CA VAL A 166 9.99 8.24 -3.05
C VAL A 166 10.36 8.57 -4.49
N ILE A 167 11.50 8.04 -4.94
CA ILE A 167 11.91 8.06 -6.36
C ILE A 167 12.12 6.63 -6.87
N SER A 168 11.94 6.45 -8.19
CA SER A 168 12.37 5.22 -8.87
C SER A 168 13.88 5.10 -8.83
N THR A 169 14.36 3.88 -8.69
CA THR A 169 15.79 3.53 -8.75
C THR A 169 16.17 2.99 -10.11
#